data_AF-A0A1V0U6S9-F1
#
_entry.id   AF-A0A1V0U6S9-F1
#
_cell.length_a   1.000
_cell.length_b   1.000
_cell.length_c   1.000
_cell.angle_alpha   90.00
_cell.angle_beta   90.00
_cell.angle_gamma   90.00
#
_symmetry.space_group_name_H-M   'P 1'
#
loop_
_entity.id
_entity.type
_entity.pdbx_description
1 polymer ?
#
loop_
_entity_poly.entity_id
_entity_poly.type
_entity_poly.pdbx_seq_one_letter_code
_entity_poly.pdbx_strand_id
1 'polypeptide(L)'
;MTQRTSADRGERVAGAVVGSAVGDALGAPFEFGLAGVFTARFPDGVGTMCGGGGWDPGEATDDTQMAVLVGESLLERAGLDLPDLFDRFRRWAAGEPKDIGLQTEDVLTGGEPWDRAAALHFQVNGRAAGNGSLMRAATSAVYFARSGRTPTMAAARRIAALTHGDRAAWEGTAVLHELVRVALAGGDPLAAVPKALAEVHADHRDRWATVLAPDWRPDLATEFNGAVWPCLGTALWALRTTDGFERALAAAVDVGGDTDTVAAVTGGLAGAVYGIGAVPARWTEPLHVPLPGWAGRRLDTADLTALAERLDAEGPRPV
;
A
#
# COMPACT_ATOMS: atom_id res chain seq x y z
N MET A 1 -23.30 16.31 -4.72
CA MET A 1 -21.92 16.76 -5.01
C MET A 1 -21.43 17.48 -3.76
N THR A 2 -21.04 16.71 -2.76
CA THR A 2 -20.64 17.21 -1.44
C THR A 2 -19.21 17.73 -1.57
N GLN A 3 -18.97 18.98 -1.14
CA GLN A 3 -17.65 19.60 -1.18
C GLN A 3 -16.69 18.79 -0.31
N ARG A 4 -15.74 18.08 -0.95
CA ARG A 4 -14.56 17.55 -0.26
C ARG A 4 -13.84 18.75 0.34
N THR A 5 -13.76 18.84 1.67
CA THR A 5 -12.91 19.82 2.36
C THR A 5 -11.49 19.67 1.80
N SER A 6 -10.92 20.76 1.29
CA SER A 6 -9.62 20.71 0.62
C SER A 6 -8.51 20.59 1.67
N ALA A 7 -8.21 19.36 2.09
CA ALA A 7 -7.03 19.08 2.91
C ALA A 7 -5.78 19.65 2.24
N ASP A 8 -4.89 20.26 3.02
CA ASP A 8 -3.63 20.78 2.49
C ASP A 8 -2.65 19.62 2.16
N ARG A 9 -1.52 19.93 1.50
CA ARG A 9 -0.56 18.89 1.11
C ARG A 9 0.00 18.12 2.31
N GLY A 10 0.30 18.81 3.42
CA GLY A 10 0.85 18.18 4.62
C GLY A 10 -0.13 17.17 5.21
N GLU A 11 -1.41 17.56 5.32
CA GLU A 11 -2.46 16.64 5.77
C GLU A 11 -2.60 15.43 4.85
N ARG A 12 -2.52 15.61 3.53
CA ARG A 12 -2.59 14.51 2.55
C ARG A 12 -1.38 13.58 2.62
N VAL A 13 -0.19 14.14 2.83
CA VAL A 13 1.06 13.39 2.97
C VAL A 13 1.01 12.50 4.21
N ALA A 14 0.67 13.09 5.37
CA ALA A 14 0.49 12.34 6.61
C ALA A 14 -0.65 11.30 6.46
N GLY A 15 -1.76 11.70 5.85
CA GLY A 15 -2.90 10.84 5.58
C GLY A 15 -2.54 9.64 4.72
N ALA A 16 -1.67 9.78 3.72
CA ALA A 16 -1.26 8.66 2.87
C ALA A 16 -0.47 7.58 3.64
N VAL A 17 0.47 7.98 4.49
CA VAL A 17 1.29 7.01 5.24
C VAL A 17 0.52 6.43 6.42
N VAL A 18 -0.09 7.27 7.24
CA VAL A 18 -0.86 6.82 8.42
C VAL A 18 -2.13 6.09 7.97
N GLY A 19 -2.80 6.56 6.93
CA GLY A 19 -3.99 5.92 6.40
C GLY A 19 -3.72 4.52 5.87
N SER A 20 -2.55 4.30 5.25
CA SER A 20 -2.09 2.96 4.86
C SER A 20 -1.91 2.07 6.09
N ALA A 21 -1.22 2.55 7.13
CA ALA A 21 -0.98 1.79 8.35
C ALA A 21 -2.26 1.49 9.16
N VAL A 22 -3.21 2.42 9.14
CA VAL A 22 -4.54 2.23 9.72
C VAL A 22 -5.34 1.21 8.91
N GLY A 23 -5.24 1.23 7.59
CA GLY A 23 -5.88 0.24 6.72
C GLY A 23 -5.41 -1.18 7.03
N ASP A 24 -4.09 -1.36 7.04
CA ASP A 24 -3.40 -2.58 7.45
C ASP A 24 -3.93 -3.10 8.82
N ALA A 25 -3.73 -2.33 9.89
CA ALA A 25 -4.07 -2.77 11.24
C ALA A 25 -5.59 -2.99 11.46
N LEU A 26 -6.46 -2.32 10.70
CA LEU A 26 -7.91 -2.52 10.75
C LEU A 26 -8.32 -3.80 10.01
N GLY A 27 -7.64 -4.12 8.90
CA GLY A 27 -7.93 -5.26 8.04
C GLY A 27 -7.38 -6.58 8.56
N ALA A 28 -6.21 -6.58 9.22
CA ALA A 28 -5.51 -7.80 9.64
C ALA A 28 -6.34 -8.79 10.48
N PRO A 29 -7.21 -8.37 11.43
CA PRO A 29 -8.06 -9.29 12.20
C PRO A 29 -9.11 -10.04 11.38
N PHE A 30 -9.38 -9.61 10.15
CA PHE A 30 -10.41 -10.14 9.26
C PHE A 30 -9.83 -10.89 8.05
N GLU A 31 -8.50 -10.99 7.98
CA GLU A 31 -7.79 -11.62 6.88
C GLU A 31 -8.24 -13.08 6.69
N PHE A 32 -8.37 -13.48 5.43
CA PHE A 32 -8.94 -14.75 4.96
C PHE A 32 -10.40 -15.00 5.39
N GLY A 33 -11.07 -14.00 5.93
CA GLY A 33 -12.48 -14.01 6.26
C GLY A 33 -13.39 -13.92 5.03
N LEU A 34 -14.67 -14.26 5.23
CA LEU A 34 -15.70 -14.08 4.22
C LEU A 34 -16.12 -12.60 4.12
N ALA A 35 -16.61 -12.22 2.93
CA ALA A 35 -17.23 -10.92 2.75
C ALA A 35 -18.39 -10.69 3.75
N GLY A 36 -18.56 -9.47 4.23
CA GLY A 36 -19.62 -9.09 5.16
C GLY A 36 -19.29 -9.30 6.65
N VAL A 37 -18.16 -9.93 6.99
CA VAL A 37 -17.80 -10.21 8.40
C VAL A 37 -17.49 -8.91 9.16
N PHE A 38 -16.90 -7.91 8.52
CA PHE A 38 -16.60 -6.62 9.13
C PHE A 38 -17.90 -5.89 9.49
N THR A 39 -18.81 -5.73 8.52
CA THR A 39 -20.12 -5.09 8.74
C THR A 39 -20.98 -5.87 9.73
N ALA A 40 -20.91 -7.20 9.74
CA ALA A 40 -21.61 -8.01 10.73
C ALA A 40 -21.12 -7.75 12.16
N ARG A 41 -19.81 -7.53 12.34
CA ARG A 41 -19.21 -7.19 13.64
C ARG A 41 -19.46 -5.74 14.04
N PHE A 42 -19.48 -4.82 13.06
CA PHE A 42 -19.66 -3.39 13.26
C PHE A 42 -20.84 -2.86 12.41
N PRO A 43 -22.08 -3.01 12.90
CA PRO A 43 -23.29 -2.63 12.14
C PRO A 43 -23.42 -1.12 11.86
N ASP A 44 -22.64 -0.27 12.52
CA ASP A 44 -22.55 1.16 12.23
C ASP A 44 -21.73 1.48 10.97
N GLY A 45 -21.08 0.46 10.38
CA GLY A 45 -20.41 0.51 9.09
C GLY A 45 -19.06 1.24 9.11
N VAL A 46 -18.51 1.52 10.30
CA VAL A 46 -17.19 2.14 10.44
C VAL A 46 -16.28 1.35 11.37
N GLY A 47 -16.77 0.79 12.48
CA GLY A 47 -15.95 -0.09 13.33
C GLY A 47 -14.78 0.57 14.07
N THR A 48 -14.02 -0.27 14.76
CA THR A 48 -12.88 0.11 15.62
C THR A 48 -11.74 -0.88 15.48
N MET A 49 -10.51 -0.45 15.81
CA MET A 49 -9.36 -1.34 15.94
C MET A 49 -9.68 -2.45 16.93
N CYS A 50 -9.55 -3.68 16.49
CA CYS A 50 -9.79 -4.86 17.31
C CYS A 50 -8.67 -5.86 17.08
N GLY A 51 -8.41 -6.73 18.06
CA GLY A 51 -7.55 -7.88 17.83
C GLY A 51 -8.31 -9.01 17.13
N GLY A 52 -7.55 -10.01 16.71
CA GLY A 52 -8.03 -11.21 16.01
C GLY A 52 -6.92 -11.80 15.15
N GLY A 53 -7.01 -13.08 14.80
CA GLY A 53 -6.03 -13.72 13.91
C GLY A 53 -4.58 -13.80 14.43
N GLY A 54 -4.31 -13.46 15.69
CA GLY A 54 -2.94 -13.35 16.24
C GLY A 54 -2.42 -11.91 16.37
N TRP A 55 -3.22 -10.94 15.95
CA TRP A 55 -2.91 -9.51 16.01
C TRP A 55 -3.51 -8.85 17.26
N ASP A 56 -2.73 -7.97 17.87
CA ASP A 56 -3.22 -7.06 18.91
C ASP A 56 -4.04 -5.91 18.27
N PRO A 57 -4.99 -5.31 19.00
CA PRO A 57 -5.72 -4.15 18.48
C PRO A 57 -4.77 -3.02 18.04
N GLY A 58 -4.83 -2.65 16.76
CA GLY A 58 -4.00 -1.60 16.18
C GLY A 58 -2.57 -2.03 15.83
N GLU A 59 -2.24 -3.32 15.90
CA GLU A 59 -0.95 -3.83 15.43
C GLU A 59 -0.91 -3.93 13.90
N ALA A 60 0.07 -3.29 13.29
CA ALA A 60 0.28 -3.32 11.84
C ALA A 60 1.16 -4.50 11.40
N THR A 61 0.91 -5.02 10.20
CA THR A 61 1.49 -6.25 9.63
C THR A 61 2.69 -5.96 8.71
N ASP A 62 3.08 -6.92 7.87
CA ASP A 62 4.19 -6.77 6.93
C ASP A 62 3.97 -5.63 5.92
N ASP A 63 2.73 -5.33 5.56
CA ASP A 63 2.30 -4.14 4.82
C ASP A 63 3.03 -2.88 5.27
N THR A 64 2.79 -2.48 6.53
CA THR A 64 3.34 -1.24 7.09
C THR A 64 4.79 -1.41 7.50
N GLN A 65 5.17 -2.58 8.01
CA GLN A 65 6.56 -2.84 8.42
C GLN A 65 7.51 -2.67 7.23
N MET A 66 7.18 -3.27 6.09
CA MET A 66 7.96 -3.11 4.86
C MET A 66 7.86 -1.68 4.31
N ALA A 67 6.70 -1.02 4.38
CA ALA A 67 6.55 0.38 3.96
C ALA A 67 7.47 1.32 4.75
N VAL A 68 7.59 1.13 6.06
CA VAL A 68 8.49 1.91 6.92
C VAL A 68 9.94 1.71 6.49
N LEU A 69 10.37 0.47 6.23
CA LEU A 69 11.73 0.18 5.77
C LEU A 69 12.05 0.81 4.40
N VAL A 70 11.07 0.86 3.48
CA VAL A 70 11.19 1.60 2.22
C VAL A 70 11.44 3.09 2.51
N GLY A 71 10.62 3.69 3.38
CA GLY A 71 10.74 5.11 3.73
C GLY A 71 12.07 5.46 4.39
N GLU A 72 12.49 4.67 5.38
CA GLU A 72 13.76 4.87 6.08
C GLU A 72 14.96 4.73 5.15
N SER A 73 14.97 3.71 4.26
CA SER A 73 16.01 3.56 3.25
C SER A 73 16.10 4.80 2.34
N LEU A 74 14.97 5.29 1.82
CA LEU A 74 14.95 6.46 0.94
C LEU A 74 15.54 7.71 1.59
N LEU A 75 15.27 7.92 2.89
CA LEU A 75 15.79 9.07 3.64
C LEU A 75 17.26 8.89 4.01
N GLU A 76 17.65 7.75 4.58
CA GLU A 76 19.01 7.49 5.03
C GLU A 76 20.02 7.40 3.88
N ARG A 77 19.56 6.93 2.72
CA ARG A 77 20.38 6.81 1.50
C ARG A 77 20.25 8.02 0.57
N ALA A 78 19.41 9.00 0.93
CA ALA A 78 19.10 10.19 0.13
C ALA A 78 18.72 9.84 -1.32
N GLY A 79 17.93 8.78 -1.50
CA GLY A 79 17.53 8.26 -2.79
C GLY A 79 17.27 6.76 -2.80
N LEU A 80 16.99 6.22 -3.99
CA LEU A 80 16.69 4.80 -4.17
C LEU A 80 17.98 3.96 -4.26
N ASP A 81 18.34 3.31 -3.15
CA ASP A 81 19.40 2.32 -3.04
C ASP A 81 18.78 0.91 -2.91
N LEU A 82 18.63 0.24 -4.05
CA LEU A 82 17.97 -1.08 -4.14
C LEU A 82 18.69 -2.18 -3.33
N PRO A 83 20.03 -2.30 -3.34
CA PRO A 83 20.75 -3.20 -2.44
C PRO A 83 20.43 -2.96 -0.96
N ASP A 84 20.50 -1.71 -0.49
CA ASP A 84 20.20 -1.37 0.92
C ASP A 84 18.77 -1.78 1.30
N LEU A 85 17.79 -1.45 0.44
CA LEU A 85 16.40 -1.80 0.69
C LEU A 85 16.19 -3.33 0.77
N PHE A 86 16.83 -4.10 -0.12
CA PHE A 86 16.76 -5.55 -0.09
C PHE A 86 17.38 -6.13 1.20
N ASP A 87 18.53 -5.60 1.64
CA ASP A 87 19.18 -6.02 2.88
C ASP A 87 18.31 -5.71 4.12
N ARG A 88 17.59 -4.57 4.13
CA ARG A 88 16.61 -4.26 5.19
C ARG A 88 15.48 -5.28 5.23
N PHE A 89 14.93 -5.66 4.07
CA PHE A 89 13.91 -6.69 3.99
C PHE A 89 14.43 -8.05 4.47
N ARG A 90 15.64 -8.44 4.10
CA ARG A 90 16.25 -9.69 4.60
C ARG A 90 16.44 -9.68 6.11
N ARG A 91 16.90 -8.55 6.66
CA ARG A 91 17.04 -8.37 8.11
C ARG A 91 15.70 -8.45 8.83
N TRP A 92 14.66 -7.87 8.25
CA TRP A 92 13.30 -7.92 8.76
C TRP A 92 12.74 -9.36 8.73
N ALA A 93 12.87 -10.06 7.61
CA ALA A 93 12.45 -11.46 7.47
C ALA A 93 13.18 -12.38 8.46
N ALA A 94 14.49 -12.19 8.65
CA ALA A 94 15.28 -12.90 9.67
C ALA A 94 14.90 -12.53 11.11
N GLY A 95 14.13 -11.45 11.30
CA GLY A 95 13.54 -11.07 12.57
C GLY A 95 12.27 -11.84 12.92
N GLU A 96 11.83 -12.76 12.05
CA GLU A 96 10.62 -13.60 12.23
C GLU A 96 9.36 -12.74 12.46
N PRO A 97 8.95 -11.94 11.45
CA PRO A 97 7.69 -11.19 11.55
C PRO A 97 6.51 -12.16 11.72
N LYS A 98 5.44 -11.69 12.36
CA LYS A 98 4.21 -12.48 12.55
C LYS A 98 3.61 -12.93 11.21
N ASP A 99 3.78 -12.11 10.18
CA ASP A 99 3.37 -12.42 8.82
C ASP A 99 4.41 -11.98 7.80
N ILE A 100 4.46 -12.72 6.70
CA ILE A 100 5.27 -12.48 5.51
C ILE A 100 4.69 -13.29 4.36
N GLY A 101 4.28 -12.61 3.28
CA GLY A 101 3.77 -13.31 2.11
C GLY A 101 4.78 -14.33 1.54
N LEU A 102 4.32 -15.55 1.20
CA LEU A 102 5.15 -16.69 0.78
C LEU A 102 6.19 -16.34 -0.30
N GLN A 103 5.77 -15.60 -1.33
CA GLN A 103 6.68 -15.16 -2.39
C GLN A 103 7.76 -14.20 -1.87
N THR A 104 7.40 -13.27 -0.99
CA THR A 104 8.35 -12.34 -0.39
C THR A 104 9.34 -13.11 0.49
N GLU A 105 8.87 -14.08 1.28
CA GLU A 105 9.73 -14.95 2.09
C GLU A 105 10.71 -15.75 1.23
N ASP A 106 10.22 -16.46 0.21
CA ASP A 106 11.03 -17.27 -0.70
C ASP A 106 12.14 -16.44 -1.37
N VAL A 107 11.80 -15.23 -1.83
CA VAL A 107 12.77 -14.34 -2.48
C VAL A 107 13.83 -13.83 -1.49
N LEU A 108 13.44 -13.46 -0.27
CA LEU A 108 14.37 -12.89 0.72
C LEU A 108 15.26 -13.93 1.39
N THR A 109 14.78 -15.17 1.50
CA THR A 109 15.48 -16.28 2.16
C THR A 109 16.25 -17.18 1.18
N GLY A 110 15.94 -17.12 -0.12
CA GLY A 110 16.54 -17.95 -1.17
C GLY A 110 18.03 -17.73 -1.45
N GLY A 111 18.67 -16.72 -0.83
CA GLY A 111 20.13 -16.50 -0.87
C GLY A 111 20.67 -15.83 -2.15
N GLU A 112 19.82 -15.62 -3.16
CA GLU A 112 20.16 -14.92 -4.39
C GLU A 112 20.38 -13.41 -4.15
N PRO A 113 21.22 -12.74 -4.97
CA PRO A 113 21.43 -11.30 -4.84
C PRO A 113 20.18 -10.50 -5.25
N TRP A 114 20.06 -9.29 -4.70
CA TRP A 114 18.89 -8.40 -4.83
C TRP A 114 18.43 -8.17 -6.28
N ASP A 115 19.36 -8.17 -7.24
CA ASP A 115 19.11 -7.88 -8.66
C ASP A 115 18.66 -9.11 -9.47
N ARG A 116 18.68 -10.30 -8.86
CA ARG A 116 18.31 -11.57 -9.52
C ARG A 116 17.26 -12.38 -8.77
N ALA A 117 17.15 -12.22 -7.46
CA ALA A 117 16.34 -13.09 -6.60
C ALA A 117 14.88 -13.22 -7.08
N ALA A 118 14.18 -12.10 -7.27
CA ALA A 118 12.78 -12.13 -7.74
C ALA A 118 12.63 -12.66 -9.17
N ALA A 119 13.58 -12.36 -10.06
CA ALA A 119 13.55 -12.83 -11.44
C ALA A 119 13.76 -14.35 -11.53
N LEU A 120 14.70 -14.91 -10.76
CA LEU A 120 14.94 -16.35 -10.68
C LEU A 120 13.74 -17.08 -10.06
N HIS A 121 13.19 -16.54 -8.97
CA HIS A 121 11.97 -17.07 -8.37
C HIS A 121 10.81 -17.14 -9.39
N PHE A 122 10.60 -16.07 -10.15
CA PHE A 122 9.55 -16.04 -11.17
C PHE A 122 9.79 -17.01 -12.33
N GLN A 123 11.03 -17.21 -12.77
CA GLN A 123 11.37 -18.20 -13.80
C GLN A 123 11.00 -19.63 -13.40
N VAL A 124 11.08 -19.95 -12.10
CA VAL A 124 10.75 -21.29 -11.58
C VAL A 124 9.24 -21.44 -11.37
N ASN A 125 8.59 -20.45 -10.74
CA ASN A 125 7.22 -20.59 -10.26
C ASN A 125 6.15 -20.12 -11.26
N GLY A 126 6.50 -19.24 -12.21
CA GLY A 126 5.59 -18.73 -13.25
C GLY A 126 4.40 -17.91 -12.75
N ARG A 127 4.27 -17.70 -11.43
CA ARG A 127 3.24 -16.89 -10.76
C ARG A 127 3.93 -15.97 -9.76
N ALA A 128 3.99 -14.67 -10.07
CA ALA A 128 4.54 -13.68 -9.13
C ALA A 128 3.77 -12.35 -9.09
N ALA A 129 2.50 -12.36 -9.50
CA ALA A 129 1.61 -11.21 -9.53
C ALA A 129 0.89 -10.97 -8.18
N GLY A 130 1.55 -11.28 -7.06
CA GLY A 130 1.06 -10.96 -5.71
C GLY A 130 0.99 -9.45 -5.46
N ASN A 131 0.18 -9.05 -4.49
CA ASN A 131 -0.01 -7.66 -4.07
C ASN A 131 1.08 -7.15 -3.09
N GLY A 132 2.04 -7.99 -2.67
CA GLY A 132 3.07 -7.64 -1.68
C GLY A 132 4.03 -6.50 -2.06
N SER A 133 3.92 -5.98 -3.29
CA SER A 133 4.60 -4.75 -3.72
C SER A 133 3.69 -3.51 -3.70
N LEU A 134 2.37 -3.68 -3.72
CA LEU A 134 1.39 -2.59 -3.53
C LEU A 134 1.30 -2.18 -2.06
N MET A 135 1.21 -3.16 -1.15
CA MET A 135 1.03 -2.94 0.28
C MET A 135 2.01 -1.92 0.87
N ARG A 136 3.26 -2.01 0.43
CA ARG A 136 4.38 -1.22 0.96
C ARG A 136 4.70 0.06 0.18
N ALA A 137 3.80 0.50 -0.70
CA ALA A 137 4.08 1.57 -1.67
C ALA A 137 3.86 3.00 -1.13
N ALA A 138 3.13 3.17 -0.03
CA ALA A 138 2.69 4.50 0.43
C ALA A 138 3.86 5.47 0.70
N THR A 139 4.91 5.01 1.39
CA THR A 139 6.08 5.83 1.73
C THR A 139 6.89 6.23 0.49
N SER A 140 7.14 5.29 -0.43
CA SER A 140 7.81 5.60 -1.69
C SER A 140 6.98 6.49 -2.60
N ALA A 141 5.66 6.31 -2.63
CA ALA A 141 4.77 7.16 -3.42
C ALA A 141 4.84 8.62 -2.96
N VAL A 142 4.84 8.86 -1.65
CA VAL A 142 5.03 10.19 -1.05
C VAL A 142 6.40 10.76 -1.43
N TYR A 143 7.48 10.00 -1.23
CA TYR A 143 8.84 10.46 -1.50
C TYR A 143 9.04 10.90 -2.96
N PHE A 144 8.55 10.11 -3.92
CA PHE A 144 8.69 10.43 -5.33
C PHE A 144 7.60 11.36 -5.88
N ALA A 145 6.62 11.79 -5.08
CA ALA A 145 5.46 12.52 -5.58
C ALA A 145 5.83 13.85 -6.27
N ARG A 146 6.91 14.50 -5.84
CA ARG A 146 7.36 15.77 -6.43
C ARG A 146 8.15 15.60 -7.71
N SER A 147 8.58 14.38 -8.05
CA SER A 147 9.45 14.11 -9.21
C SER A 147 8.71 14.12 -10.55
N GLY A 148 7.38 14.17 -10.53
CA GLY A 148 6.53 14.06 -11.72
C GLY A 148 6.23 12.61 -12.09
N ARG A 149 5.18 12.41 -12.91
CA ARG A 149 4.58 11.09 -13.19
C ARG A 149 5.59 10.02 -13.59
N THR A 150 6.37 10.25 -14.64
CA THR A 150 7.25 9.21 -15.19
C THR A 150 8.32 8.75 -14.18
N PRO A 151 9.08 9.64 -13.51
CA PRO A 151 9.97 9.23 -12.43
C PRO A 151 9.27 8.53 -11.25
N THR A 152 8.10 9.01 -10.83
CA THR A 152 7.32 8.40 -9.74
C THR A 152 6.91 6.97 -10.07
N MET A 153 6.40 6.74 -11.28
CA MET A 153 6.03 5.41 -11.78
C MET A 153 7.26 4.50 -11.97
N ALA A 154 8.37 5.04 -12.48
CA ALA A 154 9.61 4.29 -12.66
C ALA A 154 10.22 3.80 -11.33
N ALA A 155 10.20 4.63 -10.29
CA ALA A 155 10.66 4.23 -8.96
C ALA A 155 9.82 3.09 -8.37
N ALA A 156 8.49 3.15 -8.52
CA ALA A 156 7.57 2.10 -8.10
C ALA A 156 7.93 0.74 -8.72
N ARG A 157 8.13 0.71 -10.05
CA ARG A 157 8.51 -0.52 -10.76
C ARG A 157 9.81 -1.13 -10.23
N ARG A 158 10.81 -0.28 -9.96
CA ARG A 158 12.11 -0.72 -9.42
C ARG A 158 12.00 -1.30 -8.01
N ILE A 159 11.19 -0.69 -7.15
CA ILE A 159 10.96 -1.19 -5.78
C ILE A 159 10.15 -2.50 -5.81
N ALA A 160 9.12 -2.60 -6.65
CA ALA A 160 8.32 -3.80 -6.80
C ALA A 160 9.17 -5.00 -7.29
N ALA A 161 10.08 -4.75 -8.24
CA ALA A 161 10.96 -5.75 -8.82
C ALA A 161 11.93 -6.42 -7.84
N LEU A 162 12.12 -5.87 -6.62
CA LEU A 162 12.97 -6.49 -5.60
C LEU A 162 12.45 -7.83 -5.12
N THR A 163 11.13 -7.99 -5.00
CA THR A 163 10.53 -9.25 -4.50
C THR A 163 9.47 -9.86 -5.42
N HIS A 164 9.06 -9.13 -6.46
CA HIS A 164 8.09 -9.61 -7.43
C HIS A 164 8.73 -9.66 -8.80
N GLY A 165 8.84 -10.83 -9.42
CA GLY A 165 9.44 -10.96 -10.76
C GLY A 165 8.44 -10.76 -11.90
N ASP A 166 7.14 -10.70 -11.59
CA ASP A 166 6.08 -10.49 -12.57
C ASP A 166 5.84 -8.98 -12.80
N ARG A 167 5.86 -8.58 -14.08
CA ARG A 167 5.62 -7.19 -14.49
C ARG A 167 4.24 -6.70 -14.09
N ALA A 168 3.25 -7.58 -13.95
CA ALA A 168 1.93 -7.23 -13.44
C ALA A 168 2.01 -6.46 -12.11
N ALA A 169 2.82 -6.98 -11.17
CA ALA A 169 3.03 -6.36 -9.86
C ALA A 169 3.63 -4.95 -10.01
N TRP A 170 4.63 -4.80 -10.88
CA TRP A 170 5.33 -3.54 -11.10
C TRP A 170 4.43 -2.45 -11.65
N GLU A 171 3.62 -2.81 -12.66
CA GLU A 171 2.71 -1.86 -13.31
C GLU A 171 1.58 -1.45 -12.37
N GLY A 172 1.06 -2.36 -11.54
CA GLY A 172 0.09 -2.03 -10.49
C GLY A 172 0.65 -1.03 -9.48
N THR A 173 1.84 -1.30 -8.93
CA THR A 173 2.52 -0.38 -7.99
C THR A 173 2.83 0.96 -8.65
N ALA A 174 3.20 0.97 -9.94
CA ALA A 174 3.42 2.20 -10.69
C ALA A 174 2.15 3.04 -10.84
N VAL A 175 1.02 2.40 -11.16
CA VAL A 175 -0.27 3.09 -11.21
C VAL A 175 -0.60 3.67 -9.84
N LEU A 176 -0.52 2.88 -8.75
CA LEU A 176 -0.79 3.37 -7.39
C LEU A 176 0.06 4.59 -7.02
N HIS A 177 1.37 4.57 -7.34
CA HIS A 177 2.26 5.71 -7.16
C HIS A 177 1.77 6.98 -7.87
N GLU A 178 1.32 6.87 -9.12
CA GLU A 178 0.76 8.01 -9.87
C GLU A 178 -0.56 8.51 -9.26
N LEU A 179 -1.43 7.61 -8.81
CA LEU A 179 -2.70 7.98 -8.18
C LEU A 179 -2.48 8.73 -6.87
N VAL A 180 -1.59 8.23 -6.01
CA VAL A 180 -1.18 8.92 -4.78
C VAL A 180 -0.56 10.28 -5.12
N ARG A 181 0.35 10.34 -6.10
CA ARG A 181 0.95 11.61 -6.54
C ARG A 181 -0.09 12.66 -6.92
N VAL A 182 -1.09 12.28 -7.71
CA VAL A 182 -2.17 13.16 -8.13
C VAL A 182 -3.00 13.63 -6.93
N ALA A 183 -3.34 12.72 -6.02
CA ALA A 183 -4.09 13.06 -4.81
C ALA A 183 -3.31 14.04 -3.90
N LEU A 184 -2.01 13.82 -3.69
CA LEU A 184 -1.13 14.72 -2.94
C LEU A 184 -0.97 16.11 -3.60
N ALA A 185 -1.19 16.22 -4.91
CA ALA A 185 -1.23 17.47 -5.64
C ALA A 185 -2.61 18.15 -5.62
N GLY A 186 -3.59 17.58 -4.90
CA GLY A 186 -4.97 18.07 -4.83
C GLY A 186 -5.84 17.71 -6.05
N GLY A 187 -5.35 16.86 -6.94
CA GLY A 187 -6.10 16.35 -8.09
C GLY A 187 -6.98 15.15 -7.73
N ASP A 188 -7.86 14.76 -8.65
CA ASP A 188 -8.67 13.55 -8.52
C ASP A 188 -7.90 12.32 -9.05
N PRO A 189 -7.51 11.35 -8.19
CA PRO A 189 -6.82 10.15 -8.64
C PRO A 189 -7.67 9.32 -9.62
N LEU A 190 -9.00 9.25 -9.44
CA LEU A 190 -9.85 8.45 -10.33
C LEU A 190 -9.81 8.98 -11.77
N ALA A 191 -9.78 10.31 -11.95
CA ALA A 191 -9.61 10.95 -13.25
C ALA A 191 -8.20 10.78 -13.86
N ALA A 192 -7.20 10.37 -13.08
CA ALA A 192 -5.82 10.16 -13.55
C ALA A 192 -5.56 8.77 -14.13
N VAL A 193 -6.45 7.79 -13.89
CA VAL A 193 -6.30 6.41 -14.35
C VAL A 193 -5.95 6.30 -15.85
N PRO A 194 -6.63 6.99 -16.80
CA PRO A 194 -6.28 6.88 -18.21
C PRO A 194 -4.85 7.33 -18.54
N LYS A 195 -4.35 8.37 -17.84
CA LYS A 195 -2.98 8.88 -18.02
C LYS A 195 -1.94 7.92 -17.42
N ALA A 196 -2.24 7.27 -16.30
CA ALA A 196 -1.37 6.25 -15.72
C ALA A 196 -1.29 5.02 -16.64
N LEU A 197 -2.43 4.54 -17.16
CA LEU A 197 -2.51 3.40 -18.09
C LEU A 197 -1.74 3.63 -19.41
N ALA A 198 -1.64 4.88 -19.86
CA ALA A 198 -0.85 5.21 -21.04
C ALA A 198 0.66 4.90 -20.87
N GLU A 199 1.18 4.92 -19.64
CA GLU A 199 2.57 4.57 -19.32
C GLU A 199 2.75 3.11 -18.90
N VAL A 200 1.66 2.33 -18.78
CA VAL A 200 1.72 0.89 -18.52
C VAL A 200 2.18 0.14 -19.77
N HIS A 201 3.00 -0.89 -19.57
CA HIS A 201 3.46 -1.77 -20.64
C HIS A 201 2.29 -2.38 -21.43
N ALA A 202 2.42 -2.44 -22.77
CA ALA A 202 1.32 -2.84 -23.66
C ALA A 202 0.69 -4.19 -23.27
N ASP A 203 1.52 -5.20 -22.97
CA ASP A 203 1.07 -6.56 -22.59
C ASP A 203 0.17 -6.61 -21.34
N HIS A 204 0.19 -5.57 -20.50
CA HIS A 204 -0.56 -5.51 -19.23
C HIS A 204 -1.64 -4.44 -19.25
N ARG A 205 -1.62 -3.54 -20.24
CA ARG A 205 -2.48 -2.35 -20.28
C ARG A 205 -3.95 -2.70 -20.33
N ASP A 206 -4.35 -3.66 -21.16
CA ASP A 206 -5.77 -4.01 -21.35
C ASP A 206 -6.38 -4.64 -20.10
N ARG A 207 -5.61 -5.49 -19.40
CA ARG A 207 -6.04 -6.08 -18.13
C ARG A 207 -6.14 -5.03 -17.04
N TRP A 208 -5.17 -4.11 -16.94
CA TRP A 208 -5.25 -2.99 -16.00
C TRP A 208 -6.41 -2.05 -16.33
N ALA A 209 -6.66 -1.77 -17.61
CA ALA A 209 -7.79 -0.96 -18.05
C ALA A 209 -9.14 -1.60 -17.68
N THR A 210 -9.23 -2.93 -17.73
CA THR A 210 -10.43 -3.68 -17.32
C THR A 210 -10.66 -3.58 -15.81
N VAL A 211 -9.62 -3.82 -15.01
CA VAL A 211 -9.73 -3.88 -13.53
C VAL A 211 -9.85 -2.50 -12.89
N LEU A 212 -9.35 -1.45 -13.54
CA LEU A 212 -9.45 -0.08 -13.07
C LEU A 212 -10.60 0.70 -13.75
N ALA A 213 -11.47 0.01 -14.49
CA ALA A 213 -12.61 0.63 -15.15
C ALA A 213 -13.62 1.19 -14.11
N PRO A 214 -14.33 2.29 -14.43
CA PRO A 214 -15.30 2.89 -13.51
C PRO A 214 -16.44 1.95 -13.07
N ASP A 215 -16.81 0.98 -13.91
CA ASP A 215 -17.85 -0.01 -13.68
C ASP A 215 -17.32 -1.33 -13.09
N TRP A 216 -16.01 -1.50 -12.94
CA TRP A 216 -15.43 -2.66 -12.26
C TRP A 216 -15.80 -2.65 -10.77
N ARG A 217 -16.04 -3.85 -10.22
CA ARG A 217 -16.42 -4.09 -8.83
C ARG A 217 -15.82 -5.42 -8.35
N PRO A 218 -15.58 -5.62 -7.03
CA PRO A 218 -14.90 -6.81 -6.51
C PRO A 218 -15.53 -8.15 -6.91
N ASP A 219 -16.86 -8.23 -7.06
CA ASP A 219 -17.54 -9.45 -7.50
C ASP A 219 -17.32 -9.79 -9.00
N LEU A 220 -16.68 -8.91 -9.77
CA LEU A 220 -16.19 -9.17 -11.13
C LEU A 220 -14.73 -9.64 -11.16
N ALA A 221 -14.06 -9.75 -10.01
CA ALA A 221 -12.70 -10.26 -9.93
C ALA A 221 -12.62 -11.71 -10.45
N THR A 222 -11.62 -11.98 -11.27
CA THR A 222 -11.37 -13.32 -11.85
C THR A 222 -10.36 -14.14 -11.05
N GLU A 223 -9.82 -13.57 -9.98
CA GLU A 223 -8.81 -14.18 -9.11
C GLU A 223 -8.94 -13.62 -7.68
N PHE A 224 -8.26 -14.26 -6.73
CA PHE A 224 -8.25 -13.86 -5.33
C PHE A 224 -7.58 -12.49 -5.12
N ASN A 225 -8.04 -11.70 -4.14
CA ASN A 225 -7.56 -10.33 -3.90
C ASN A 225 -6.12 -10.22 -3.36
N GLY A 226 -5.49 -11.34 -3.01
CA GLY A 226 -4.04 -11.44 -2.84
C GLY A 226 -3.21 -11.24 -4.12
N ALA A 227 -3.86 -11.20 -5.28
CA ALA A 227 -3.23 -10.77 -6.52
C ALA A 227 -3.30 -9.25 -6.69
N VAL A 228 -2.27 -8.69 -7.33
CA VAL A 228 -2.13 -7.24 -7.58
C VAL A 228 -3.36 -6.62 -8.24
N TRP A 229 -4.02 -7.35 -9.16
CA TRP A 229 -5.12 -6.82 -9.97
C TRP A 229 -6.36 -6.51 -9.13
N PRO A 230 -7.05 -7.51 -8.56
CA PRO A 230 -8.21 -7.26 -7.70
C PRO A 230 -7.88 -6.42 -6.48
N CYS A 231 -6.65 -6.45 -5.95
CA CYS A 231 -6.25 -5.59 -4.84
C CYS A 231 -6.40 -4.10 -5.19
N LEU A 232 -5.71 -3.64 -6.24
CA LEU A 232 -5.78 -2.25 -6.66
C LEU A 232 -7.17 -1.89 -7.22
N GLY A 233 -7.82 -2.79 -7.95
CA GLY A 233 -9.20 -2.61 -8.41
C GLY A 233 -10.17 -2.35 -7.26
N THR A 234 -10.06 -3.12 -6.17
CA THR A 234 -10.90 -3.00 -4.98
C THR A 234 -10.64 -1.69 -4.25
N ALA A 235 -9.38 -1.26 -4.13
CA ALA A 235 -9.06 0.03 -3.55
C ALA A 235 -9.67 1.21 -4.32
N LEU A 236 -9.63 1.18 -5.66
CA LEU A 236 -10.27 2.21 -6.48
C LEU A 236 -11.80 2.13 -6.43
N TRP A 237 -12.36 0.93 -6.36
CA TRP A 237 -13.79 0.75 -6.16
C TRP A 237 -14.24 1.36 -4.83
N ALA A 238 -13.58 1.02 -3.72
CA ALA A 238 -13.90 1.52 -2.40
C ALA A 238 -13.82 3.06 -2.34
N LEU A 239 -12.77 3.65 -2.91
CA LEU A 239 -12.64 5.11 -3.00
C LEU A 239 -13.76 5.76 -3.84
N ARG A 240 -14.17 5.10 -4.94
CA ARG A 240 -15.15 5.63 -5.90
C ARG A 240 -16.59 5.56 -5.39
N THR A 241 -16.91 4.51 -4.64
CA THR A 241 -18.29 4.22 -4.19
C THR A 241 -18.61 4.80 -2.82
N THR A 242 -17.64 5.41 -2.14
CA THR A 242 -17.79 5.99 -0.81
C THR A 242 -17.46 7.49 -0.78
N ASP A 243 -17.85 8.16 0.30
CA ASP A 243 -17.75 9.63 0.46
C ASP A 243 -16.86 10.07 1.63
N GLY A 244 -16.03 9.18 2.18
CA GLY A 244 -15.10 9.49 3.26
C GLY A 244 -14.11 8.37 3.55
N PHE A 245 -13.06 8.70 4.31
CA PHE A 245 -11.97 7.78 4.65
C PHE A 245 -12.49 6.53 5.37
N GLU A 246 -13.29 6.70 6.43
CA GLU A 246 -13.77 5.58 7.24
C GLU A 246 -14.60 4.58 6.43
N ARG A 247 -15.50 5.10 5.58
CA ARG A 247 -16.36 4.28 4.72
C ARG A 247 -15.57 3.58 3.62
N ALA A 248 -14.53 4.22 3.07
CA ALA A 248 -13.65 3.59 2.10
C ALA A 248 -12.93 2.38 2.70
N LEU A 249 -12.37 2.52 3.91
CA LEU A 249 -11.74 1.39 4.60
C LEU A 249 -12.74 0.30 4.98
N ALA A 250 -13.90 0.65 5.53
CA ALA A 250 -14.92 -0.34 5.85
C ALA A 250 -15.35 -1.13 4.60
N ALA A 251 -15.57 -0.47 3.46
CA ALA A 251 -15.88 -1.14 2.20
C ALA A 251 -14.74 -2.05 1.72
N ALA A 252 -13.48 -1.65 1.89
CA ALA A 252 -12.32 -2.45 1.52
C ALA A 252 -12.17 -3.72 2.37
N VAL A 253 -12.30 -3.61 3.70
CA VAL A 253 -12.22 -4.76 4.62
C VAL A 253 -13.41 -5.70 4.43
N ASP A 254 -14.61 -5.17 4.20
CA ASP A 254 -15.83 -5.99 4.12
C ASP A 254 -15.92 -6.85 2.84
N VAL A 255 -15.01 -6.66 1.88
CA VAL A 255 -14.85 -7.56 0.72
C VAL A 255 -14.31 -8.94 1.15
N GLY A 256 -13.66 -9.05 2.31
CA GLY A 256 -13.04 -10.29 2.78
C GLY A 256 -11.79 -10.67 1.98
N GLY A 257 -11.30 -11.90 2.16
CA GLY A 257 -10.04 -12.35 1.55
C GLY A 257 -8.82 -11.68 2.19
N ASP A 258 -7.91 -11.18 1.37
CA ASP A 258 -6.70 -10.45 1.80
C ASP A 258 -7.09 -9.00 2.20
N THR A 259 -7.56 -8.83 3.44
CA THR A 259 -8.24 -7.62 3.89
C THR A 259 -7.30 -6.53 4.40
N ASP A 260 -6.22 -6.90 5.08
CA ASP A 260 -5.13 -5.98 5.45
C ASP A 260 -4.53 -5.32 4.22
N THR A 261 -4.11 -6.07 3.19
CA THR A 261 -3.47 -5.46 2.02
C THR A 261 -4.43 -4.56 1.26
N VAL A 262 -5.65 -5.03 1.01
CA VAL A 262 -6.65 -4.22 0.30
C VAL A 262 -6.99 -2.96 1.09
N ALA A 263 -7.10 -3.05 2.42
CA ALA A 263 -7.34 -1.90 3.27
C ALA A 263 -6.13 -0.96 3.35
N ALA A 264 -4.89 -1.46 3.39
CA ALA A 264 -3.68 -0.66 3.38
C ALA A 264 -3.56 0.17 2.10
N VAL A 265 -3.76 -0.45 0.93
CA VAL A 265 -3.75 0.24 -0.37
C VAL A 265 -4.89 1.26 -0.45
N THR A 266 -6.10 0.89 0.02
CA THR A 266 -7.24 1.80 0.08
C THR A 266 -6.97 2.97 1.01
N GLY A 267 -6.42 2.72 2.19
CA GLY A 267 -6.11 3.70 3.22
C GLY A 267 -5.03 4.68 2.78
N GLY A 268 -4.00 4.20 2.09
CA GLY A 268 -2.98 5.09 1.52
C GLY A 268 -3.54 6.04 0.48
N LEU A 269 -4.40 5.53 -0.42
CA LEU A 269 -5.01 6.37 -1.46
C LEU A 269 -6.11 7.30 -0.90
N ALA A 270 -6.99 6.79 -0.05
CA ALA A 270 -8.04 7.57 0.59
C ALA A 270 -7.45 8.62 1.54
N GLY A 271 -6.40 8.28 2.27
CA GLY A 271 -5.65 9.22 3.11
C GLY A 271 -5.00 10.35 2.31
N ALA A 272 -4.45 10.05 1.13
CA ALA A 272 -3.95 11.07 0.21
C ALA A 272 -5.07 11.99 -0.35
N VAL A 273 -6.32 11.51 -0.38
CA VAL A 273 -7.49 12.28 -0.86
C VAL A 273 -8.13 13.11 0.26
N TYR A 274 -8.34 12.53 1.43
CA TYR A 274 -9.10 13.12 2.53
C TYR A 274 -8.23 13.80 3.60
N GLY A 275 -6.93 13.47 3.64
CA GLY A 275 -5.99 13.98 4.63
C GLY A 275 -6.07 13.27 5.99
N ILE A 276 -5.04 13.46 6.81
CA ILE A 276 -4.93 12.85 8.15
C ILE A 276 -6.08 13.24 9.07
N GLY A 277 -6.65 14.44 8.93
CA GLY A 277 -7.81 14.87 9.73
C GLY A 277 -9.08 14.06 9.49
N ALA A 278 -9.14 13.27 8.41
CA ALA A 278 -10.24 12.33 8.16
C ALA A 278 -10.00 10.93 8.76
N VAL A 279 -8.80 10.67 9.28
CA VAL A 279 -8.47 9.40 9.94
C VAL A 279 -8.85 9.53 11.43
N PRO A 280 -9.78 8.72 11.94
CA PRO A 280 -10.30 8.92 13.28
C PRO A 280 -9.29 8.54 14.37
N ALA A 281 -9.28 9.32 15.45
CA ALA A 281 -8.40 9.11 16.60
C ALA A 281 -8.50 7.69 17.17
N ARG A 282 -9.71 7.11 17.18
CA ARG A 282 -9.96 5.73 17.66
C ARG A 282 -9.21 4.64 16.88
N TRP A 283 -8.69 4.97 15.69
CA TRP A 283 -7.84 4.08 14.90
C TRP A 283 -6.37 4.41 15.05
N THR A 284 -6.02 5.70 15.15
CA THR A 284 -4.62 6.14 15.25
C THR A 284 -4.04 6.02 16.67
N GLU A 285 -4.86 6.13 17.71
CA GLU A 285 -4.42 6.02 19.11
C GLU A 285 -3.86 4.64 19.47
N PRO A 286 -4.51 3.51 19.11
CA PRO A 286 -3.95 2.18 19.36
C PRO A 286 -2.92 1.74 18.31
N LEU A 287 -2.77 2.48 17.21
CA LEU A 287 -1.91 2.10 16.08
C LEU A 287 -0.46 1.96 16.53
N HIS A 288 0.15 0.84 16.16
CA HIS A 288 1.57 0.61 16.37
C HIS A 288 2.16 -0.37 15.37
N VAL A 289 3.43 -0.16 15.03
CA VAL A 289 4.16 -0.93 14.04
C VAL A 289 5.40 -1.54 14.70
N PRO A 290 5.35 -2.79 15.16
CA PRO A 290 6.57 -3.49 15.60
C PRO A 290 7.50 -3.70 14.40
N LEU A 291 8.82 -3.54 14.57
CA LEU A 291 9.81 -3.81 13.52
C LEU A 291 10.73 -4.98 13.91
N PRO A 292 10.35 -6.22 13.57
CA PRO A 292 11.18 -7.42 13.77
C PRO A 292 12.56 -7.27 13.14
N GLY A 293 13.60 -7.76 13.81
CA GLY A 293 15.00 -7.62 13.36
C GLY A 293 15.64 -6.25 13.64
N TRP A 294 14.88 -5.27 14.16
CA TRP A 294 15.36 -3.91 14.45
C TRP A 294 15.35 -3.57 15.94
N ALA A 295 15.95 -4.44 16.76
CA ALA A 295 16.17 -4.23 18.20
C ALA A 295 14.89 -3.91 19.00
N GLY A 296 13.76 -4.49 18.61
CA GLY A 296 12.47 -4.27 19.29
C GLY A 296 11.89 -2.87 19.07
N ARG A 297 12.33 -2.14 18.04
CA ARG A 297 11.72 -0.86 17.65
C ARG A 297 10.23 -1.06 17.38
N ARG A 298 9.44 -0.08 17.80
CA ARG A 298 8.00 0.01 17.59
C ARG A 298 7.69 1.47 17.25
N LEU A 299 7.01 1.70 16.14
CA LEU A 299 6.58 3.03 15.73
C LEU A 299 5.11 3.24 16.12
N ASP A 300 4.74 4.48 16.40
CA ASP A 300 3.35 4.90 16.58
C ASP A 300 2.89 5.89 15.48
N THR A 301 1.68 6.42 15.61
CA THR A 301 1.13 7.41 14.66
C THR A 301 2.00 8.66 14.51
N ALA A 302 2.63 9.13 15.60
CA ALA A 302 3.48 10.32 15.55
C ALA A 302 4.76 10.05 14.77
N ASP A 303 5.38 8.87 14.96
CA ASP A 303 6.53 8.44 14.18
C ASP A 303 6.20 8.31 12.68
N LEU A 304 5.06 7.72 12.34
CA LEU A 304 4.60 7.59 10.95
C LEU A 304 4.30 8.94 10.30
N THR A 305 3.73 9.88 11.07
CA THR A 305 3.47 11.25 10.60
C THR A 305 4.78 11.98 10.31
N ALA A 306 5.75 11.91 11.23
CA ALA A 306 7.07 12.51 11.06
C ALA A 306 7.83 11.89 9.88
N LEU A 307 7.72 10.57 9.69
CA LEU A 307 8.27 9.87 8.51
C LEU A 307 7.67 10.43 7.22
N ALA A 308 6.34 10.57 7.15
CA ALA A 308 5.65 11.10 5.97
C ALA A 308 6.09 12.53 5.61
N GLU A 309 6.17 13.41 6.60
CA GLU A 309 6.61 14.80 6.43
C GLU A 309 8.04 14.88 5.88
N ARG A 310 8.95 14.08 6.42
CA ARG A 310 10.34 14.00 5.95
C ARG A 310 10.41 13.47 4.52
N LEU A 311 9.64 12.45 4.18
CA LEU A 311 9.58 11.90 2.82
C LEU A 311 9.14 12.95 1.79
N ASP A 312 8.12 13.77 2.07
CA ASP A 312 7.71 14.85 1.15
C ASP A 312 8.71 16.01 1.08
N ALA A 313 9.38 16.33 2.20
CA ALA A 313 10.34 17.41 2.29
C ALA A 313 11.65 17.11 1.55
N GLU A 314 12.20 15.91 1.77
CA GLU A 314 13.48 15.42 1.25
C GLU A 314 13.35 14.72 -0.11
N GLY A 315 12.12 14.50 -0.59
CA GLY A 315 11.83 13.86 -1.87
C GLY A 315 12.39 14.61 -3.10
N PRO A 316 12.83 13.88 -4.15
CA PRO A 316 13.46 14.47 -5.32
C PRO A 316 12.51 15.37 -6.11
N ARG A 317 13.02 16.52 -6.55
CA ARG A 317 12.32 17.52 -7.37
C ARG A 317 12.85 17.49 -8.81
N PRO A 318 12.05 17.90 -9.81
CA PRO A 318 12.53 18.02 -11.18
C PRO A 318 13.70 19.01 -11.21
N VAL A 319 14.75 18.68 -11.96
CA VAL A 319 15.88 19.57 -12.23
C VAL A 319 15.46 20.66 -13.20
#